data_AF-A0A8J6HKI2-F1
#
_entry.id   AF-A0A8J6HKI2-F1
#
_cell.length_a   1.000
_cell.length_b   1.000
_cell.length_c   1.000
_cell.angle_alpha   90.00
_cell.angle_beta   90.00
_cell.angle_gamma   90.00
#
_symmetry.space_group_name_H-M   'P 1'
#
loop_
_entity.id
_entity.type
_entity.pdbx_description
1 polymer ?
#
loop_
_entity_poly.entity_id
_entity_poly.type
_entity_poly.pdbx_seq_one_letter_code
_entity_poly.pdbx_strand_id
1 'polypeptide(L)'
;MDIFTSEKIKEDCWQVALNQLPNQLLKMVGYQYIKIAASSKERYLPEDWDHFHILLEQLLHRVPHLGSAILDRLCNGPEAFSPDCKWIVGEAPEIRNYLIAAGMKTVGISAAGGVGKLTAEIIVNGETSFDMYELEKFRECIMVFVIHFMNFKLVAIYECHRFIQNYEKLERYLGKLWDMKDLLESDSQDWFTPNRMAYTNTFGKPPWFDHVAAEYAACRESVGISDYSSFTKIDLWSKGNEVVESLQYLCSNDVDVPIGSIIHTGMQNKYGGYENDCSLARLSENHYMMIAPTIQQTRCKVWLQKHLPPTVTLSDVTSMFTALAIMGPFTRTLLSELTDTDLSPKNFPFFTFKMLDVGLANGIRTMNLTHTGELGYVLYIPNEFALHVYSSLIQAGEKYGIKHAGYYATRALRVEKFYAFWGQDLDTRTTPLECGRVWRVKFDKKVDFIGRDALLTQREEGVKRMYIQLILNDHCHETDLWPWGGEPIYRNGKYVGMCTTTGYGFTFKKQVKS
;
A
#
# COMPACT_ATOMS: atom_id res chain seq x y z
N MET A 1 9.21 -37.85 28.45
CA MET A 1 9.28 -37.76 26.98
C MET A 1 9.66 -36.33 26.66
N ASP A 2 10.90 -36.18 26.22
CA ASP A 2 11.66 -34.94 26.25
C ASP A 2 11.06 -33.84 25.38
N ILE A 3 10.89 -32.68 26.02
CA ILE A 3 10.53 -31.41 25.38
C ILE A 3 11.81 -30.91 24.71
N PHE A 4 11.92 -31.09 23.40
CA PHE A 4 13.01 -30.53 22.61
C PHE A 4 12.99 -29.00 22.74
N THR A 5 14.07 -28.46 23.30
CA THR A 5 14.29 -27.04 23.52
C THR A 5 14.44 -26.28 22.19
N SER A 6 13.68 -25.19 22.07
CA SER A 6 13.52 -24.32 20.89
C SER A 6 14.77 -23.55 20.42
N GLU A 7 15.97 -23.91 20.87
CA GLU A 7 17.22 -23.20 20.54
C GLU A 7 17.77 -23.59 19.16
N LYS A 8 17.67 -24.87 18.75
CA LYS A 8 18.21 -25.32 17.46
C LYS A 8 17.45 -24.82 16.22
N ILE A 9 16.14 -24.56 16.34
CA ILE A 9 15.31 -24.11 15.20
C ILE A 9 15.45 -22.58 14.99
N LYS A 10 15.85 -21.82 16.02
CA LYS A 10 16.06 -20.37 15.95
C LYS A 10 17.31 -19.98 15.18
N GLU A 11 18.38 -20.78 15.24
CA GLU A 11 19.62 -20.50 14.50
C GLU A 11 19.44 -20.75 12.99
N ASP A 12 18.77 -21.82 12.58
CA ASP A 12 18.72 -22.20 11.14
C ASP A 12 17.76 -21.33 10.30
N CYS A 13 16.64 -20.85 10.85
CA CYS A 13 15.65 -20.12 10.04
C CYS A 13 16.00 -18.64 9.82
N TRP A 14 16.70 -18.00 10.76
CA TRP A 14 17.13 -16.60 10.65
C TRP A 14 18.43 -16.44 9.88
N GLN A 15 19.35 -17.41 9.96
CA GLN A 15 20.60 -17.37 9.19
C GLN A 15 20.35 -17.50 7.68
N VAL A 16 19.33 -18.26 7.27
CA VAL A 16 18.98 -18.47 5.86
C VAL A 16 18.40 -17.21 5.20
N ALA A 17 17.59 -16.43 5.93
CA ALA A 17 17.03 -15.17 5.42
C ALA A 17 18.08 -14.04 5.31
N LEU A 18 19.10 -14.04 6.18
CA LEU A 18 20.10 -12.98 6.25
C LEU A 18 21.33 -13.25 5.38
N ASN A 19 21.67 -14.51 5.09
CA ASN A 19 22.73 -14.87 4.13
C ASN A 19 22.40 -14.49 2.67
N GLN A 20 21.16 -14.09 2.39
CA GLN A 20 20.72 -13.59 1.08
C GLN A 20 20.90 -12.07 0.91
N LEU A 21 21.23 -11.33 1.98
CA LEU A 21 21.55 -9.90 1.88
C LEU A 21 23.06 -9.72 1.67
N PRO A 22 23.50 -8.96 0.64
CA PRO A 22 24.91 -8.66 0.46
C PRO A 22 25.49 -8.00 1.72
N ASN A 23 26.60 -8.54 2.25
CA ASN A 23 27.34 -8.00 3.42
C ASN A 23 27.67 -6.50 3.34
N GLN A 24 27.58 -5.88 2.17
CA GLN A 24 27.77 -4.44 1.96
C GLN A 24 26.59 -3.59 2.48
N LEU A 25 25.35 -4.09 2.44
CA LEU A 25 24.16 -3.36 2.93
C LEU A 25 24.17 -3.22 4.45
N LEU A 26 24.58 -4.26 5.19
CA LEU A 26 24.70 -4.21 6.66
C LEU A 26 25.82 -3.26 7.12
N LYS A 27 26.89 -3.11 6.33
CA LYS A 27 28.01 -2.20 6.62
C LYS A 27 27.70 -0.72 6.36
N MET A 28 26.84 -0.41 5.39
CA MET A 28 26.48 0.99 5.06
C MET A 28 25.65 1.68 6.14
N VAL A 29 25.00 0.93 7.05
CA VAL A 29 24.07 1.46 8.07
C VAL A 29 24.67 1.39 9.49
N GLY A 30 25.94 0.99 9.64
CA GLY A 30 26.62 0.98 10.94
C GLY A 30 26.07 -0.03 11.96
N TYR A 31 25.33 -1.05 11.53
CA TYR A 31 24.82 -2.09 12.43
C TYR A 31 25.99 -2.92 12.99
N GLN A 32 26.23 -2.82 14.31
CA GLN A 32 27.05 -3.77 15.04
C GLN A 32 26.17 -4.89 15.62
N TYR A 33 26.59 -6.13 15.41
CA TYR A 33 26.00 -7.28 16.09
C TYR A 33 26.42 -7.25 17.56
N ILE A 34 25.51 -6.83 18.44
CA ILE A 34 25.68 -6.95 19.88
C ILE A 34 24.90 -8.18 20.33
N LYS A 35 25.58 -9.15 20.95
CA LYS A 35 24.92 -10.27 21.62
C LYS A 35 24.13 -9.71 22.80
N ILE A 36 22.80 -9.75 22.73
CA ILE A 36 21.94 -9.28 23.84
C ILE A 36 22.12 -10.25 25.01
N ALA A 37 22.60 -9.74 26.14
CA ALA A 37 22.80 -10.55 27.34
C ALA A 37 21.49 -11.16 27.85
N ALA A 38 21.54 -12.40 28.36
CA ALA A 38 20.35 -13.12 28.79
C ALA A 38 19.68 -12.47 30.00
N SER A 39 20.46 -11.96 30.95
CA SER A 39 19.99 -11.31 32.17
C SER A 39 19.70 -9.82 31.96
N SER A 40 18.59 -9.32 32.51
CA SER A 40 18.29 -7.87 32.51
C SER A 40 19.36 -7.03 33.23
N LYS A 41 20.08 -7.62 34.19
CA LYS A 41 21.20 -6.97 34.89
C LYS A 41 22.43 -6.75 34.00
N GLU A 42 22.52 -7.48 32.88
CA GLU A 42 23.64 -7.43 31.94
C GLU A 42 23.27 -6.67 30.65
N ARG A 43 22.02 -6.19 30.53
CA ARG A 43 21.53 -5.40 29.40
C ARG A 43 21.70 -3.89 29.62
N TYR A 44 22.76 -3.49 30.32
CA TYR A 44 23.15 -2.08 30.43
C TYR A 44 24.31 -1.82 29.48
N LEU A 45 24.16 -0.79 28.67
CA LEU A 45 25.26 -0.24 27.89
C LEU A 45 26.03 0.76 28.78
N PRO A 46 27.31 1.04 28.47
CA PRO A 46 28.04 2.10 29.14
C PRO A 46 27.28 3.43 29.05
N GLU A 47 27.39 4.23 30.10
CA GLU A 47 26.89 5.60 30.10
C GLU A 47 27.54 6.40 28.97
N ASP A 48 26.73 7.17 28.24
CA ASP A 48 27.20 8.04 27.16
C ASP A 48 26.79 9.47 27.48
N TRP A 49 27.63 10.12 28.28
CA TRP A 49 27.42 11.48 28.76
C TRP A 49 27.48 12.51 27.64
N ASP A 50 28.34 12.28 26.64
CA ASP A 50 28.47 13.18 25.50
C ASP A 50 27.19 13.18 24.66
N HIS A 51 26.59 12.01 24.43
CA HIS A 51 25.29 11.91 23.77
C HIS A 51 24.16 12.51 24.63
N PHE A 52 24.17 12.27 25.95
CA PHE A 52 23.12 12.79 26.84
C PHE A 52 23.23 14.31 27.09
N HIS A 53 24.41 14.91 26.92
CA HIS A 53 24.68 16.32 27.24
C HIS A 53 23.64 17.28 26.65
N ILE A 54 23.26 17.10 25.39
CA ILE A 54 22.27 17.95 24.70
C ILE A 54 20.91 17.88 25.41
N LEU A 55 20.47 16.68 25.81
CA LEU A 55 19.21 16.50 26.54
C LEU A 55 19.29 17.08 27.96
N LEU A 56 20.42 16.91 28.63
CA LEU A 56 20.68 17.47 29.96
C LEU A 56 20.61 19.00 29.96
N GLU A 57 21.23 19.66 28.99
CA GLU A 57 21.18 21.12 28.85
C GLU A 57 19.73 21.62 28.71
N GLN A 58 18.93 20.97 27.85
CA GLN A 58 17.51 21.30 27.67
C GLN A 58 16.68 21.01 28.93
N LEU A 59 17.01 19.94 29.66
CA LEU A 59 16.37 19.60 30.94
C LEU A 59 16.63 20.70 31.98
N LEU A 60 17.87 21.12 32.15
CA LEU A 60 18.26 22.17 33.10
C LEU A 60 17.70 23.53 32.72
N HIS A 61 17.62 23.85 31.43
CA HIS A 61 16.94 25.06 30.96
C HIS A 61 15.46 25.07 31.33
N ARG A 62 14.74 23.94 31.15
CA ARG A 62 13.31 23.83 31.50
C ARG A 62 13.06 23.75 33.00
N VAL A 63 13.96 23.13 33.75
CA VAL A 63 13.84 22.94 35.21
C VAL A 63 15.14 23.34 35.91
N PRO A 64 15.40 24.65 36.10
CA PRO A 64 16.70 25.14 36.60
C PRO A 64 17.10 24.60 37.97
N HIS A 65 16.14 24.28 38.84
CA HIS A 65 16.39 23.71 40.17
C HIS A 65 17.06 22.34 40.13
N LEU A 66 17.03 21.61 38.99
CA LEU A 66 17.77 20.37 38.82
C LEU A 66 19.29 20.61 38.72
N GLY A 67 19.75 21.84 38.47
CA GLY A 67 21.18 22.16 38.40
C GLY A 67 21.93 21.95 39.71
N SER A 68 21.22 21.97 40.84
CA SER A 68 21.76 21.65 42.17
C SER A 68 21.44 20.22 42.63
N ALA A 69 20.77 19.41 41.82
CA ALA A 69 20.42 18.03 42.18
C ALA A 69 21.65 17.12 42.05
N ILE A 70 21.73 16.12 42.92
CA ILE A 70 22.74 15.07 42.84
C ILE A 70 22.22 14.01 41.88
N LEU A 71 23.02 13.72 40.85
CA LEU A 71 22.72 12.69 39.86
C LEU A 71 23.17 11.32 40.40
N ASP A 72 22.22 10.40 40.51
CA ASP A 72 22.49 9.04 40.99
C ASP A 72 23.11 8.16 39.91
N ARG A 73 22.50 8.11 38.72
CA ARG A 73 22.92 7.23 37.61
C ARG A 73 22.39 7.70 36.26
N LEU A 74 23.16 7.47 35.18
CA LEU A 74 22.64 7.50 33.81
C LEU A 74 22.38 6.07 33.33
N CYS A 75 21.16 5.78 32.88
CA CYS A 75 20.83 4.47 32.34
C CYS A 75 20.89 4.48 30.82
N ASN A 76 21.82 3.73 30.26
CA ASN A 76 21.83 3.43 28.83
C ASN A 76 21.42 1.96 28.63
N GLY A 77 20.36 1.72 27.86
CA GLY A 77 19.76 0.40 27.70
C GLY A 77 19.23 0.19 26.29
N PRO A 78 19.30 -1.03 25.76
CA PRO A 78 18.79 -1.35 24.43
C PRO A 78 17.25 -1.35 24.44
N GLU A 79 16.67 -0.90 23.34
CA GLU A 79 15.23 -0.92 23.09
C GLU A 79 14.94 -1.46 21.69
N ALA A 80 13.81 -2.13 21.52
CA ALA A 80 13.43 -2.79 20.28
C ALA A 80 12.57 -1.88 19.40
N PHE A 81 13.15 -1.38 18.31
CA PHE A 81 12.45 -0.56 17.32
C PHE A 81 12.12 -1.40 16.08
N SER A 82 10.91 -1.24 15.55
CA SER A 82 10.60 -1.60 14.16
C SER A 82 10.98 -0.43 13.22
N PRO A 83 11.09 -0.68 11.90
CA PRO A 83 11.35 0.37 10.90
C PRO A 83 10.36 1.54 10.91
N ASP A 84 9.08 1.26 11.13
CA ASP A 84 8.00 2.24 11.19
C ASP A 84 7.71 2.74 12.61
N CYS A 85 8.52 2.32 13.59
CA CYS A 85 8.36 2.63 15.00
C CYS A 85 7.04 2.13 15.63
N LYS A 86 6.28 1.26 14.95
CA LYS A 86 5.10 0.58 15.49
C LYS A 86 5.48 -0.77 16.12
N TRP A 87 4.50 -1.47 16.67
CA TRP A 87 4.71 -2.81 17.23
C TRP A 87 4.42 -3.85 16.17
N ILE A 88 5.05 -5.02 16.30
CA ILE A 88 4.81 -6.17 15.44
C ILE A 88 4.02 -7.18 16.26
N VAL A 89 2.72 -7.29 15.98
CA VAL A 89 1.77 -8.13 16.74
C VAL A 89 0.92 -8.96 15.78
N GLY A 90 0.85 -10.27 15.98
CA GLY A 90 0.00 -11.19 15.20
C GLY A 90 0.73 -12.45 14.74
N GLU A 91 0.12 -13.20 13.83
CA GLU A 91 0.68 -14.46 13.32
C GLU A 91 1.69 -14.21 12.20
N ALA A 92 2.85 -14.87 12.27
CA ALA A 92 3.87 -14.78 11.23
C ALA A 92 3.35 -15.39 9.90
N PRO A 93 3.44 -14.66 8.78
CA PRO A 93 2.98 -15.15 7.48
C PRO A 93 3.65 -16.45 7.01
N GLU A 94 4.91 -16.66 7.41
CA GLU A 94 5.72 -17.79 6.95
C GLU A 94 5.54 -19.06 7.79
N ILE A 95 5.01 -18.95 9.03
CA ILE A 95 4.94 -20.07 9.98
C ILE A 95 3.58 -20.11 10.66
N ARG A 96 2.82 -21.17 10.38
CA ARG A 96 1.52 -21.41 11.01
C ARG A 96 1.65 -21.57 12.53
N ASN A 97 0.71 -21.00 13.26
CA ASN A 97 0.62 -20.99 14.73
C ASN A 97 1.85 -20.35 15.42
N TYR A 98 2.56 -19.46 14.75
CA TYR A 98 3.66 -18.70 15.34
C TYR A 98 3.27 -17.24 15.53
N LEU A 99 2.87 -16.89 16.76
CA LEU A 99 2.49 -15.52 17.11
C LEU A 99 3.69 -14.71 17.59
N ILE A 100 3.76 -13.47 17.13
CA ILE A 100 4.78 -12.49 17.49
C ILE A 100 4.09 -11.35 18.24
N ALA A 101 4.73 -10.89 19.31
CA ALA A 101 4.44 -9.62 19.99
C ALA A 101 5.78 -8.98 20.35
N ALA A 102 6.30 -8.16 19.45
CA ALA A 102 7.68 -7.64 19.50
C ALA A 102 7.76 -6.18 19.00
N GLY A 103 8.95 -5.57 19.10
CA GLY A 103 9.17 -4.17 18.67
C GLY A 103 8.45 -3.14 19.53
N MET A 104 8.10 -3.50 20.77
CA MET A 104 7.36 -2.66 21.71
C MET A 104 8.25 -1.58 22.35
N LYS A 105 8.73 -0.63 21.55
CA LYS A 105 9.53 0.50 22.03
C LYS A 105 8.71 1.45 22.91
N THR A 106 9.41 2.21 23.76
CA THR A 106 9.10 3.42 24.53
C THR A 106 7.88 3.32 25.46
N VAL A 107 6.75 2.91 24.91
CA VAL A 107 5.45 2.72 25.54
C VAL A 107 5.12 1.24 25.76
N GLY A 108 6.07 0.32 25.56
CA GLY A 108 5.84 -1.12 25.66
C GLY A 108 5.27 -1.56 27.01
N ILE A 109 5.75 -0.98 28.12
CA ILE A 109 5.20 -1.26 29.46
C ILE A 109 3.75 -0.81 29.58
N SER A 110 3.44 0.41 29.11
CA SER A 110 2.08 0.97 29.14
C SER A 110 1.11 0.20 28.24
N ALA A 111 1.61 -0.33 27.12
CA ALA A 111 0.83 -1.07 26.14
C ALA A 111 0.67 -2.57 26.46
N ALA A 112 1.53 -3.13 27.31
CA ALA A 112 1.65 -4.58 27.52
C ALA A 112 0.32 -5.26 27.89
N GLY A 113 -0.52 -4.60 28.70
CA GLY A 113 -1.84 -5.12 29.06
C GLY A 113 -2.77 -5.28 27.86
N GLY A 114 -2.80 -4.29 26.96
CA GLY A 114 -3.61 -4.31 25.74
C GLY A 114 -3.10 -5.34 24.75
N VAL A 115 -1.78 -5.36 24.48
CA VAL A 115 -1.15 -6.35 23.60
C VAL A 115 -1.35 -7.76 24.13
N GLY A 116 -1.14 -7.99 25.42
CA GLY A 116 -1.35 -9.29 26.05
C GLY A 116 -2.79 -9.79 25.93
N LYS A 117 -3.78 -8.90 26.12
CA LYS A 117 -5.20 -9.22 25.89
C LYS A 117 -5.46 -9.61 24.43
N LEU A 118 -5.01 -8.79 23.47
CA LEU A 118 -5.24 -9.03 22.04
C LEU A 118 -4.55 -10.33 21.55
N THR A 119 -3.33 -10.60 22.00
CA THR A 119 -2.64 -11.85 21.72
C THR A 119 -3.40 -13.05 22.29
N ALA A 120 -3.93 -12.95 23.51
CA ALA A 120 -4.75 -14.01 24.09
C ALA A 120 -6.07 -14.23 23.32
N GLU A 121 -6.70 -13.16 22.83
CA GLU A 121 -7.89 -13.26 21.98
C GLU A 121 -7.60 -14.02 20.67
N ILE A 122 -6.48 -13.74 20.00
CA ILE A 122 -6.09 -14.50 18.79
C ILE A 122 -5.88 -15.98 19.13
N ILE A 123 -5.21 -16.29 20.24
CA ILE A 123 -4.94 -17.68 20.63
C ILE A 123 -6.24 -18.45 20.90
N VAL A 124 -7.18 -17.83 21.63
CA VAL A 124 -8.40 -18.50 22.11
C VAL A 124 -9.51 -18.49 21.05
N ASN A 125 -9.71 -17.36 20.38
CA ASN A 125 -10.83 -17.12 19.48
C ASN A 125 -10.44 -17.19 17.99
N GLY A 126 -9.15 -17.14 17.68
CA GLY A 126 -8.63 -17.05 16.31
C GLY A 126 -8.67 -15.65 15.69
N GLU A 127 -9.07 -14.63 16.46
CA GLU A 127 -9.27 -13.25 16.00
C GLU A 127 -9.27 -12.25 17.18
N THR A 128 -9.31 -10.96 16.89
CA THR A 128 -9.29 -9.88 17.89
C THR A 128 -10.59 -9.08 18.00
N SER A 129 -10.81 -8.51 19.19
CA SER A 129 -11.89 -7.56 19.46
C SER A 129 -11.67 -6.16 18.86
N PHE A 130 -10.48 -5.86 18.35
CA PHE A 130 -10.13 -4.61 17.70
C PHE A 130 -9.46 -4.88 16.35
N ASP A 131 -9.59 -3.94 15.42
CA ASP A 131 -8.79 -3.99 14.20
C ASP A 131 -7.32 -3.79 14.57
N MET A 132 -6.50 -4.78 14.21
CA MET A 132 -5.06 -4.77 14.50
C MET A 132 -4.22 -4.52 13.25
N TYR A 133 -4.83 -4.15 12.13
CA TYR A 133 -4.12 -4.02 10.86
C TYR A 133 -2.83 -3.19 10.98
N GLU A 134 -2.87 -2.07 11.71
CA GLU A 134 -1.72 -1.20 11.92
C GLU A 134 -0.56 -1.84 12.72
N LEU A 135 -0.84 -2.91 13.48
CA LEU A 135 0.12 -3.68 14.28
C LEU A 135 0.49 -5.03 13.64
N GLU A 136 -0.34 -5.55 12.74
CA GLU A 136 -0.17 -6.82 12.01
C GLU A 136 0.75 -6.69 10.78
N LYS A 137 1.54 -5.62 10.69
CA LYS A 137 2.43 -5.35 9.55
C LYS A 137 3.65 -6.26 9.55
N PHE A 138 3.43 -7.55 9.31
CA PHE A 138 4.47 -8.48 8.96
C PHE A 138 4.92 -8.18 7.54
N ARG A 139 5.99 -7.39 7.44
CA ARG A 139 6.76 -7.17 6.20
C ARG A 139 5.88 -6.72 5.04
N GLU A 140 5.62 -5.42 4.98
CA GLU A 140 5.37 -4.78 3.68
C GLU A 140 6.58 -5.09 2.77
N CYS A 141 6.30 -5.38 1.50
CA CYS A 141 7.25 -5.81 0.48
C CYS A 141 8.61 -5.11 0.60
N ILE A 142 9.73 -5.80 0.33
CA ILE A 142 11.08 -5.20 0.22
C ILE A 142 11.07 -3.89 -0.61
N MET A 143 10.14 -3.76 -1.55
CA MET A 143 9.94 -2.54 -2.36
C MET A 143 9.30 -1.38 -1.56
N VAL A 144 8.34 -1.63 -0.68
CA VAL A 144 7.82 -0.63 0.27
C VAL A 144 8.82 -0.37 1.39
N PHE A 145 9.57 -1.40 1.80
CA PHE A 145 10.71 -1.26 2.71
C PHE A 145 11.74 -0.27 2.15
N VAL A 146 12.03 -0.36 0.84
CA VAL A 146 12.88 0.60 0.14
C VAL A 146 12.19 1.97 0.01
N ILE A 147 10.89 2.06 -0.25
CA ILE A 147 10.19 3.36 -0.38
C ILE A 147 10.03 4.10 0.97
N HIS A 148 9.74 3.39 2.06
CA HIS A 148 9.54 3.99 3.40
C HIS A 148 10.86 4.28 4.12
N PHE A 149 11.87 3.40 3.99
CA PHE A 149 13.20 3.62 4.57
C PHE A 149 14.05 4.57 3.71
N MET A 150 13.75 4.68 2.40
CA MET A 150 14.30 5.72 1.51
C MET A 150 13.35 6.90 1.32
N ASN A 151 12.70 7.35 2.39
CA ASN A 151 12.26 8.75 2.57
C ASN A 151 13.43 9.76 2.44
N PHE A 152 14.61 9.33 2.01
CA PHE A 152 15.71 10.17 1.58
C PHE A 152 16.06 10.11 0.08
N LYS A 153 15.70 9.08 -0.70
CA LYS A 153 16.10 9.01 -2.12
C LYS A 153 15.17 8.09 -2.92
N LEU A 154 14.37 8.68 -3.81
CA LEU A 154 13.64 8.02 -4.89
C LEU A 154 14.61 7.57 -6.01
N VAL A 155 15.66 6.85 -5.62
CA VAL A 155 16.73 6.31 -6.49
C VAL A 155 16.49 4.82 -6.76
N ALA A 156 15.57 4.17 -6.04
CA ALA A 156 15.43 2.72 -6.05
C ALA A 156 14.84 2.11 -7.33
N ILE A 157 14.03 2.81 -8.12
CA ILE A 157 13.59 2.24 -9.42
C ILE A 157 14.76 2.24 -10.42
N TYR A 158 15.63 3.24 -10.32
CA TYR A 158 16.86 3.35 -11.12
C TYR A 158 17.97 2.42 -10.60
N GLU A 159 18.06 2.20 -9.28
CA GLU A 159 19.07 1.32 -8.68
C GLU A 159 18.66 -0.16 -8.59
N CYS A 160 17.37 -0.50 -8.52
CA CYS A 160 16.93 -1.87 -8.81
C CYS A 160 17.22 -2.26 -10.27
N HIS A 161 17.11 -1.33 -11.21
CA HIS A 161 17.57 -1.55 -12.60
C HIS A 161 19.09 -1.75 -12.66
N ARG A 162 19.86 -0.97 -11.90
CA ARG A 162 21.32 -1.13 -11.80
C ARG A 162 21.75 -2.44 -11.15
N PHE A 163 20.94 -3.00 -10.25
CA PHE A 163 21.21 -4.27 -9.56
C PHE A 163 20.95 -5.51 -10.43
N ILE A 164 20.11 -5.40 -11.47
CA ILE A 164 19.72 -6.53 -12.33
C ILE A 164 20.64 -6.67 -13.56
N GLN A 165 21.43 -5.66 -13.93
CA GLN A 165 22.31 -5.70 -15.09
C GLN A 165 23.78 -5.41 -14.75
N ASN A 166 24.51 -6.45 -14.36
CA ASN A 166 25.96 -6.46 -14.59
C ASN A 166 26.20 -6.67 -16.09
N TYR A 167 26.68 -5.67 -16.82
CA TYR A 167 27.74 -5.83 -17.82
C TYR A 167 28.21 -4.46 -18.35
N GLU A 168 29.47 -4.12 -18.03
CA GLU A 168 30.30 -3.00 -18.54
C GLU A 168 30.47 -2.97 -20.08
N LYS A 169 29.74 -3.78 -20.85
CA LYS A 169 29.89 -3.90 -22.30
C LYS A 169 28.95 -3.02 -23.13
N LEU A 170 27.90 -2.44 -22.52
CA LEU A 170 26.91 -1.62 -23.24
C LEU A 170 27.35 -0.15 -23.46
N GLU A 171 28.29 0.37 -22.65
CA GLU A 171 28.82 1.75 -22.77
C GLU A 171 29.45 2.02 -24.15
N ARG A 172 30.04 0.99 -24.78
CA ARG A 172 30.69 1.15 -26.09
C ARG A 172 29.73 1.32 -27.26
N TYR A 173 28.47 0.88 -27.12
CA TYR A 173 27.45 0.98 -28.17
C TYR A 173 26.59 2.24 -28.06
N LEU A 174 26.45 2.81 -26.87
CA LEU A 174 25.64 4.02 -26.64
C LEU A 174 26.42 5.34 -26.82
N GLY A 175 27.76 5.28 -26.90
CA GLY A 175 28.62 6.45 -27.09
C GLY A 175 28.56 7.14 -28.47
N LYS A 176 27.67 6.72 -29.38
CA LYS A 176 27.47 7.36 -30.69
C LYS A 176 26.11 8.07 -30.87
N LEU A 177 25.21 8.01 -29.89
CA LEU A 177 23.84 8.54 -30.01
C LEU A 177 23.55 9.80 -29.18
N TRP A 178 24.57 10.37 -28.52
CA TRP A 178 24.43 11.56 -27.68
C TRP A 178 25.48 12.62 -28.03
N ASP A 179 25.39 13.17 -29.24
CA ASP A 179 26.04 14.45 -29.57
C ASP A 179 25.06 15.58 -29.21
N MET A 180 24.90 15.82 -27.90
CA MET A 180 24.19 16.96 -27.32
C MET A 180 25.20 17.83 -26.61
N LYS A 181 26.11 18.41 -27.39
CA LYS A 181 27.08 19.41 -26.94
C LYS A 181 26.46 20.79 -26.68
N ASP A 182 25.25 21.03 -27.17
CA ASP A 182 24.55 22.33 -27.04
C ASP A 182 23.77 22.49 -25.73
N LEU A 183 23.76 21.48 -24.85
CA LEU A 183 23.10 21.51 -23.53
C LEU A 183 24.06 21.73 -22.35
N LEU A 184 25.33 21.99 -22.64
CA LEU A 184 26.40 22.13 -21.64
C LEU A 184 26.81 23.58 -21.34
N GLU A 185 26.14 24.59 -21.91
CA GLU A 185 26.49 26.01 -21.68
C GLU A 185 25.41 26.82 -20.93
N SER A 186 24.38 26.18 -20.35
CA SER A 186 23.50 26.85 -19.39
C SER A 186 23.96 26.56 -17.95
N ASP A 187 24.89 27.37 -17.49
CA ASP A 187 25.57 27.33 -16.18
C ASP A 187 24.66 27.67 -14.97
N SER A 188 23.38 27.27 -14.98
CA SER A 188 22.45 27.60 -13.88
C SER A 188 21.34 26.58 -13.58
N GLN A 189 21.50 25.31 -13.94
CA GLN A 189 20.46 24.31 -13.62
C GLN A 189 20.99 23.27 -12.62
N ASP A 190 20.48 23.41 -11.40
CA ASP A 190 20.72 22.57 -10.22
C ASP A 190 20.56 21.07 -10.55
N TRP A 191 21.68 20.36 -10.71
CA TRP A 191 21.75 18.91 -10.88
C TRP A 191 21.24 18.13 -9.64
N PHE A 192 20.91 18.85 -8.56
CA PHE A 192 20.46 18.35 -7.27
C PHE A 192 18.96 18.43 -7.02
N THR A 193 18.09 18.80 -7.98
CA THR A 193 16.64 18.70 -7.75
C THR A 193 16.28 17.25 -7.41
N PRO A 194 15.97 16.92 -6.14
CA PRO A 194 15.55 15.58 -5.79
C PRO A 194 14.20 15.39 -6.48
N ASN A 195 14.00 14.23 -7.11
CA ASN A 195 12.70 13.78 -7.60
C ASN A 195 11.57 14.27 -6.69
N ARG A 196 10.50 14.84 -7.28
CA ARG A 196 9.36 15.55 -6.63
C ARG A 196 8.65 14.72 -5.55
N MET A 197 9.30 14.48 -4.42
CA MET A 197 8.66 13.94 -3.23
C MET A 197 7.91 15.07 -2.55
N ALA A 198 6.59 15.03 -2.63
CA ALA A 198 5.74 16.00 -1.97
C ALA A 198 5.94 15.91 -0.45
N TYR A 199 6.44 17.00 0.13
CA TYR A 199 6.72 17.15 1.55
C TYR A 199 5.90 18.31 2.11
N THR A 200 5.42 18.16 3.33
CA THR A 200 4.59 19.17 4.00
C THR A 200 5.18 19.48 5.38
N ASN A 201 5.52 20.74 5.61
CA ASN A 201 5.95 21.27 6.92
C ASN A 201 4.98 22.32 7.48
N THR A 202 3.70 22.18 7.15
CA THR A 202 2.64 23.10 7.52
C THR A 202 1.37 22.33 7.87
N PHE A 203 0.57 22.90 8.76
CA PHE A 203 -0.79 22.43 9.01
C PHE A 203 -1.81 23.10 8.07
N GLY A 204 -1.42 24.13 7.32
CA GLY A 204 -2.24 24.81 6.32
C GLY A 204 -2.10 24.21 4.91
N LYS A 205 -2.41 25.00 3.88
CA LYS A 205 -2.32 24.59 2.46
C LYS A 205 -0.98 23.90 2.16
N PRO A 206 -0.98 22.69 1.58
CA PRO A 206 0.26 22.04 1.22
C PRO A 206 0.99 22.80 0.09
N PRO A 207 2.33 22.89 0.13
CA PRO A 207 3.10 23.58 -0.91
C PRO A 207 3.01 22.90 -2.28
N TRP A 208 2.66 21.62 -2.32
CA TRP A 208 2.47 20.84 -3.55
C TRP A 208 1.07 20.97 -4.16
N PHE A 209 0.17 21.78 -3.57
CA PHE A 209 -1.22 21.89 -4.00
C PHE A 209 -1.37 22.22 -5.49
N ASP A 210 -0.66 23.23 -6.00
CA ASP A 210 -0.81 23.70 -7.38
C ASP A 210 -0.27 22.66 -8.39
N HIS A 211 0.77 21.92 -8.00
CA HIS A 211 1.27 20.79 -8.80
C HIS A 211 0.23 19.68 -8.90
N VAL A 212 -0.38 19.32 -7.78
CA VAL A 212 -1.45 18.31 -7.74
C VAL A 212 -2.68 18.79 -8.52
N ALA A 213 -3.00 20.08 -8.50
CA ALA A 213 -4.06 20.66 -9.30
C ALA A 213 -3.80 20.48 -10.81
N ALA A 214 -2.56 20.72 -11.25
CA ALA A 214 -2.16 20.56 -12.65
C ALA A 214 -2.17 19.09 -13.11
N GLU A 215 -1.72 18.17 -12.26
CA GLU A 215 -1.77 16.72 -12.51
C GLU A 215 -3.21 16.21 -12.57
N TYR A 216 -4.05 16.64 -11.62
CA TYR A 216 -5.47 16.34 -11.58
C TYR A 216 -6.18 16.83 -12.86
N ALA A 217 -5.89 18.06 -13.29
CA ALA A 217 -6.46 18.63 -14.52
C ALA A 217 -6.05 17.80 -15.75
N ALA A 218 -4.81 17.33 -15.82
CA ALA A 218 -4.36 16.46 -16.91
C ALA A 218 -5.17 15.15 -16.98
N CYS A 219 -5.44 14.52 -15.84
CA CYS A 219 -6.28 13.32 -15.79
C CYS A 219 -7.73 13.60 -16.23
N ARG A 220 -8.26 14.80 -15.98
CA ARG A 220 -9.65 15.17 -16.33
C ARG A 220 -9.81 15.62 -17.77
N GLU A 221 -8.85 16.39 -18.27
CA GLU A 221 -8.98 17.18 -19.50
C GLU A 221 -8.07 16.68 -20.63
N SER A 222 -6.98 15.96 -20.31
CA SER A 222 -6.04 15.45 -21.30
C SER A 222 -5.76 13.94 -21.12
N VAL A 223 -4.52 13.56 -20.79
CA VAL A 223 -4.09 12.22 -20.43
C VAL A 223 -3.14 12.30 -19.24
N GLY A 224 -3.52 11.67 -18.14
CA GLY A 224 -2.65 11.40 -17.01
C GLY A 224 -2.05 9.99 -17.09
N ILE A 225 -0.77 9.84 -16.76
CA ILE A 225 -0.13 8.53 -16.56
C ILE A 225 0.39 8.42 -15.13
N SER A 226 0.05 7.33 -14.43
CA SER A 226 0.45 7.07 -13.05
C SER A 226 1.06 5.68 -12.92
N ASP A 227 2.09 5.57 -12.08
CA ASP A 227 2.67 4.29 -11.70
C ASP A 227 1.79 3.61 -10.64
N TYR A 228 1.28 2.42 -10.97
CA TYR A 228 0.47 1.55 -10.12
C TYR A 228 1.24 0.26 -9.75
N SER A 229 2.54 0.20 -10.03
CA SER A 229 3.37 -1.01 -9.84
C SER A 229 3.40 -1.50 -8.41
N SER A 230 3.15 -0.64 -7.41
CA SER A 230 3.08 -1.04 -6.01
C SER A 230 1.82 -1.82 -5.64
N PHE A 231 0.75 -1.80 -6.46
CA PHE A 231 -0.47 -2.54 -6.14
C PHE A 231 -0.17 -4.03 -6.04
N THR A 232 -0.78 -4.70 -5.07
CA THR A 232 -0.68 -6.14 -4.87
C THR A 232 -1.25 -6.87 -6.08
N LYS A 233 -0.52 -7.89 -6.56
CA LYS A 233 -0.91 -8.73 -7.69
C LYS A 233 -0.72 -10.19 -7.29
N ILE A 234 -1.80 -10.96 -7.24
CA ILE A 234 -1.75 -12.38 -6.88
C ILE A 234 -2.40 -13.18 -8.01
N ASP A 235 -1.64 -14.10 -8.62
CA ASP A 235 -2.18 -15.07 -9.56
C ASP A 235 -2.71 -16.29 -8.79
N LEU A 236 -3.93 -16.70 -9.12
CA LEU A 236 -4.66 -17.81 -8.51
C LEU A 236 -5.11 -18.78 -9.61
N TRP A 237 -4.68 -20.03 -9.52
CA TRP A 237 -4.95 -21.03 -10.57
C TRP A 237 -5.12 -22.44 -10.02
N SER A 238 -6.00 -23.23 -10.64
CA SER A 238 -6.14 -24.68 -10.38
C SER A 238 -6.34 -25.45 -11.68
N LYS A 239 -6.13 -26.78 -11.61
CA LYS A 239 -6.36 -27.67 -12.77
C LYS A 239 -7.85 -27.81 -13.09
N GLY A 240 -8.70 -27.88 -12.07
CA GLY A 240 -10.16 -27.90 -12.20
C GLY A 240 -10.78 -26.63 -11.60
N ASN A 241 -12.05 -26.74 -11.21
CA ASN A 241 -12.86 -25.63 -10.72
C ASN A 241 -12.58 -25.24 -9.27
N GLU A 242 -11.57 -25.82 -8.60
CA GLU A 242 -11.31 -25.61 -7.18
C GLU A 242 -11.05 -24.13 -6.85
N VAL A 243 -10.39 -23.39 -7.75
CA VAL A 243 -10.17 -21.95 -7.57
C VAL A 243 -11.48 -21.17 -7.65
N VAL A 244 -12.40 -21.56 -8.54
CA VAL A 244 -13.71 -20.91 -8.70
C VAL A 244 -14.55 -21.16 -7.44
N GLU A 245 -14.64 -22.42 -7.00
CA GLU A 245 -15.38 -22.80 -5.80
C GLU A 245 -14.83 -22.10 -4.55
N SER A 246 -13.50 -22.07 -4.39
CA SER A 246 -12.85 -21.40 -3.25
C SER A 246 -13.07 -19.89 -3.28
N LEU A 247 -12.97 -19.26 -4.45
CA LEU A 247 -13.21 -17.82 -4.58
C LEU A 247 -14.70 -17.46 -4.38
N GLN A 248 -15.64 -18.32 -4.80
CA GLN A 248 -17.07 -18.12 -4.52
C GLN A 248 -17.38 -18.12 -3.02
N TYR A 249 -16.65 -18.94 -2.24
CA TYR A 249 -16.75 -18.98 -0.78
C TYR A 249 -16.05 -17.78 -0.10
N LEU A 250 -14.92 -17.32 -0.64
CA LEU A 250 -14.14 -16.24 -0.03
C LEU A 250 -14.65 -14.84 -0.35
N CYS A 251 -15.19 -14.63 -1.54
CA CYS A 251 -15.61 -13.33 -2.04
C CYS A 251 -17.10 -13.11 -1.80
N SER A 252 -17.52 -11.89 -1.46
CA SER A 252 -18.94 -11.54 -1.34
C SER A 252 -19.64 -11.36 -2.69
N ASN A 253 -18.91 -11.03 -3.76
CA ASN A 253 -19.48 -10.92 -5.11
C ASN A 253 -19.45 -12.27 -5.85
N ASP A 254 -20.15 -12.35 -6.97
CA ASP A 254 -20.12 -13.53 -7.85
C ASP A 254 -18.88 -13.49 -8.73
N VAL A 255 -18.01 -14.51 -8.58
CA VAL A 255 -16.76 -14.62 -9.33
C VAL A 255 -16.89 -15.49 -10.58
N ASP A 256 -17.96 -16.29 -10.68
CA ASP A 256 -18.19 -17.21 -11.81
C ASP A 256 -18.87 -16.48 -12.98
N VAL A 257 -18.18 -15.45 -13.46
CA VAL A 257 -18.61 -14.58 -14.56
C VAL A 257 -17.83 -14.91 -15.85
N PRO A 258 -18.26 -14.48 -17.04
CA PRO A 258 -17.55 -14.79 -18.29
C PRO A 258 -16.05 -14.43 -18.25
N ILE A 259 -15.22 -15.25 -18.90
CA ILE A 259 -13.79 -14.99 -19.08
C ILE A 259 -13.60 -13.59 -19.71
N GLY A 260 -12.62 -12.84 -19.23
CA GLY A 260 -12.44 -11.44 -19.62
C GLY A 260 -13.07 -10.45 -18.64
N SER A 261 -13.95 -10.89 -17.73
CA SER A 261 -14.59 -9.99 -16.76
C SER A 261 -13.68 -9.65 -15.59
N ILE A 262 -13.88 -8.46 -15.03
CA ILE A 262 -13.28 -7.99 -13.77
C ILE A 262 -14.38 -7.83 -12.74
N ILE A 263 -14.17 -8.37 -11.54
CA ILE A 263 -15.12 -8.34 -10.43
C ILE A 263 -14.50 -7.53 -9.30
N HIS A 264 -15.11 -6.40 -8.93
CA HIS A 264 -14.79 -5.75 -7.65
C HIS A 264 -15.54 -6.48 -6.53
N THR A 265 -14.80 -7.02 -5.56
CA THR A 265 -15.35 -7.78 -4.44
C THR A 265 -14.57 -7.49 -3.15
N GLY A 266 -15.23 -7.73 -2.02
CA GLY A 266 -14.52 -7.86 -0.75
C GLY A 266 -14.44 -9.32 -0.32
N MET A 267 -13.46 -9.65 0.52
CA MET A 267 -13.45 -10.86 1.33
C MET A 267 -13.77 -10.44 2.76
N GLN A 268 -14.83 -10.99 3.34
CA GLN A 268 -15.28 -10.60 4.67
C GLN A 268 -14.84 -11.59 5.74
N ASN A 269 -14.72 -11.11 6.98
CA ASN A 269 -14.66 -11.98 8.15
C ASN A 269 -16.07 -12.38 8.59
N LYS A 270 -16.17 -13.24 9.62
CA LYS A 270 -17.46 -13.72 10.12
C LYS A 270 -18.37 -12.62 10.69
N TYR A 271 -17.83 -11.43 10.97
CA TYR A 271 -18.62 -10.27 11.41
C TYR A 271 -19.09 -9.39 10.25
N GLY A 272 -18.75 -9.75 9.00
CA GLY A 272 -19.10 -8.99 7.80
C GLY A 272 -18.15 -7.82 7.48
N GLY A 273 -17.07 -7.64 8.24
CA GLY A 273 -16.07 -6.60 7.99
C GLY A 273 -15.06 -6.99 6.91
N TYR A 274 -14.39 -6.01 6.28
CA TYR A 274 -13.47 -6.27 5.17
C TYR A 274 -12.11 -6.77 5.65
N GLU A 275 -11.84 -8.05 5.39
CA GLU A 275 -10.48 -8.59 5.47
C GLU A 275 -9.65 -8.15 4.27
N ASN A 276 -10.27 -8.11 3.09
CA ASN A 276 -9.65 -7.59 1.89
C ASN A 276 -10.68 -6.86 1.00
N ASP A 277 -10.27 -5.79 0.33
CA ASP A 277 -10.99 -5.17 -0.80
C ASP A 277 -10.16 -5.28 -2.06
N CYS A 278 -10.67 -5.94 -3.10
CA CYS A 278 -9.89 -6.31 -4.26
C CYS A 278 -10.71 -6.37 -5.56
N SER A 279 -10.00 -6.38 -6.69
CA SER A 279 -10.55 -6.70 -8.00
C SER A 279 -10.00 -8.04 -8.48
N LEU A 280 -10.86 -8.90 -9.02
CA LEU A 280 -10.49 -10.18 -9.61
C LEU A 280 -10.70 -10.11 -11.12
N ALA A 281 -9.65 -10.30 -11.92
CA ALA A 281 -9.77 -10.48 -13.36
C ALA A 281 -9.79 -11.99 -13.68
N ARG A 282 -10.86 -12.48 -14.31
CA ARG A 282 -10.97 -13.90 -14.71
C ARG A 282 -10.25 -14.14 -16.03
N LEU A 283 -8.98 -14.51 -15.95
CA LEU A 283 -8.07 -14.65 -17.10
C LEU A 283 -8.41 -15.83 -18.01
N SER A 284 -8.81 -16.95 -17.41
CA SER A 284 -9.33 -18.13 -18.10
C SER A 284 -10.32 -18.85 -17.20
N GLU A 285 -10.83 -20.02 -17.62
CA GLU A 285 -11.85 -20.77 -16.87
C GLU A 285 -11.47 -20.96 -15.39
N ASN A 286 -10.21 -21.34 -15.13
CA ASN A 286 -9.65 -21.66 -13.81
C ASN A 286 -8.40 -20.82 -13.47
N HIS A 287 -8.33 -19.58 -13.95
CA HIS A 287 -7.21 -18.66 -13.69
C HIS A 287 -7.72 -17.25 -13.40
N TYR A 288 -7.34 -16.70 -12.25
CA TYR A 288 -7.67 -15.34 -11.84
C TYR A 288 -6.40 -14.57 -11.49
N MET A 289 -6.39 -13.27 -11.80
CA MET A 289 -5.43 -12.33 -11.27
C MET A 289 -6.15 -11.38 -10.32
N MET A 290 -5.74 -11.39 -9.05
CA MET A 290 -6.25 -10.51 -8.01
C MET A 290 -5.39 -9.27 -7.92
N ILE A 291 -6.04 -8.11 -7.91
CA ILE A 291 -5.45 -6.79 -7.69
C ILE A 291 -5.99 -6.24 -6.37
N ALA A 292 -5.10 -5.84 -5.47
CA ALA A 292 -5.46 -5.18 -4.21
C ALA A 292 -4.54 -3.99 -3.91
N PRO A 293 -4.97 -3.04 -3.07
CA PRO A 293 -4.11 -2.00 -2.51
C PRO A 293 -2.77 -2.53 -1.99
N THR A 294 -1.68 -1.79 -2.26
CA THR A 294 -0.30 -2.13 -1.84
C THR A 294 -0.18 -2.61 -0.40
N ILE A 295 -0.91 -1.94 0.48
CA ILE A 295 -0.84 -2.12 1.93
C ILE A 295 -1.47 -3.46 2.39
N GLN A 296 -2.21 -4.14 1.49
CA GLN A 296 -2.86 -5.43 1.75
C GLN A 296 -2.02 -6.64 1.31
N GLN A 297 -0.85 -6.46 0.68
CA GLN A 297 -0.12 -7.57 0.03
C GLN A 297 0.03 -8.82 0.92
N THR A 298 0.64 -8.66 2.10
CA THR A 298 0.82 -9.76 3.04
C THR A 298 -0.51 -10.27 3.56
N ARG A 299 -1.46 -9.37 3.86
CA ARG A 299 -2.78 -9.73 4.39
C ARG A 299 -3.57 -10.60 3.40
N CYS A 300 -3.63 -10.19 2.13
CA CYS A 300 -4.24 -10.96 1.05
C CYS A 300 -3.63 -12.36 0.97
N LYS A 301 -2.29 -12.43 0.96
CA LYS A 301 -1.56 -13.70 0.87
C LYS A 301 -1.88 -14.61 2.05
N VAL A 302 -1.79 -14.13 3.29
CA VAL A 302 -2.06 -14.92 4.50
C VAL A 302 -3.52 -15.37 4.53
N TRP A 303 -4.45 -14.47 4.25
CA TRP A 303 -5.88 -14.78 4.22
C TRP A 303 -6.21 -15.87 3.19
N LEU A 304 -5.67 -15.74 1.98
CA LEU A 304 -5.86 -16.74 0.93
C LEU A 304 -5.18 -18.07 1.29
N GLN A 305 -3.93 -18.06 1.76
CA GLN A 305 -3.21 -19.29 2.16
C GLN A 305 -3.88 -20.05 3.30
N LYS A 306 -4.63 -19.35 4.16
CA LYS A 306 -5.39 -19.95 5.25
C LYS A 306 -6.63 -20.70 4.75
N HIS A 307 -7.28 -20.22 3.69
CA HIS A 307 -8.58 -20.73 3.25
C HIS A 307 -8.55 -21.52 1.94
N LEU A 308 -7.54 -21.33 1.10
CA LEU A 308 -7.41 -22.06 -0.16
C LEU A 308 -6.94 -23.50 0.09
N PRO A 309 -7.52 -24.49 -0.62
CA PRO A 309 -7.03 -25.86 -0.56
C PRO A 309 -5.66 -25.99 -1.27
N PRO A 310 -4.87 -27.03 -0.95
CA PRO A 310 -3.56 -27.26 -1.58
C PRO A 310 -3.60 -27.47 -3.10
N THR A 311 -4.78 -27.73 -3.68
CA THR A 311 -4.99 -27.89 -5.12
C THR A 311 -5.01 -26.56 -5.88
N VAL A 312 -5.20 -25.44 -5.18
CA VAL A 312 -5.16 -24.09 -5.75
C VAL A 312 -3.77 -23.51 -5.54
N THR A 313 -3.13 -23.15 -6.66
CA THR A 313 -1.85 -22.45 -6.66
C THR A 313 -2.08 -20.97 -6.39
N LEU A 314 -1.33 -20.43 -5.43
CA LEU A 314 -1.26 -19.00 -5.13
C LEU A 314 0.15 -18.50 -5.38
N SER A 315 0.29 -17.51 -6.25
CA SER A 315 1.57 -16.87 -6.55
C SER A 315 1.47 -15.36 -6.39
N ASP A 316 2.32 -14.79 -5.53
CA ASP A 316 2.47 -13.34 -5.46
C ASP A 316 3.35 -12.88 -6.63
N VAL A 317 2.71 -12.26 -7.63
CA VAL A 317 3.33 -11.77 -8.85
C VAL A 317 3.51 -10.25 -8.83
N THR A 318 3.37 -9.63 -7.65
CA THR A 318 3.45 -8.17 -7.47
C THR A 318 4.70 -7.57 -8.11
N SER A 319 5.85 -8.20 -7.88
CA SER A 319 7.15 -7.76 -8.39
C SER A 319 7.46 -8.21 -9.81
N MET A 320 6.60 -9.03 -10.45
CA MET A 320 6.80 -9.48 -11.84
C MET A 320 6.28 -8.47 -12.86
N PHE A 321 5.36 -7.61 -12.44
CA PHE A 321 4.68 -6.66 -13.32
C PHE A 321 4.89 -5.21 -12.88
N THR A 322 5.33 -4.39 -13.83
CA THR A 322 5.16 -2.95 -13.79
C THR A 322 3.72 -2.64 -14.19
N ALA A 323 3.01 -1.81 -13.42
CA ALA A 323 1.64 -1.44 -13.73
C ALA A 323 1.54 0.06 -14.02
N LEU A 324 1.03 0.42 -15.21
CA LEU A 324 0.83 1.81 -15.62
C LEU A 324 -0.65 2.09 -15.79
N ALA A 325 -1.18 3.03 -15.01
CA ALA A 325 -2.54 3.53 -15.15
C ALA A 325 -2.53 4.75 -16.08
N ILE A 326 -3.26 4.65 -17.19
CA ILE A 326 -3.43 5.75 -18.14
C ILE A 326 -4.89 6.19 -18.06
N MET A 327 -5.11 7.48 -17.82
CA MET A 327 -6.40 8.02 -17.44
C MET A 327 -6.67 9.32 -18.19
N GLY A 328 -7.93 9.55 -18.57
CA GLY A 328 -8.39 10.77 -19.21
C GLY A 328 -9.17 10.55 -20.50
N PRO A 329 -9.80 11.62 -21.02
CA PRO A 329 -10.69 11.54 -22.18
C PRO A 329 -10.01 11.01 -23.44
N PHE A 330 -8.72 11.28 -23.65
CA PHE A 330 -7.99 10.87 -24.86
C PHE A 330 -7.28 9.52 -24.74
N THR A 331 -7.39 8.80 -23.62
CA THR A 331 -6.67 7.55 -23.39
C THR A 331 -6.95 6.49 -24.46
N ARG A 332 -8.20 6.35 -24.90
CA ARG A 332 -8.54 5.39 -25.97
C ARG A 332 -7.87 5.76 -27.29
N THR A 333 -7.94 7.02 -27.68
CA THR A 333 -7.33 7.50 -28.93
C THR A 333 -5.82 7.29 -28.92
N LEU A 334 -5.15 7.60 -27.80
CA LEU A 334 -3.73 7.34 -27.61
C LEU A 334 -3.41 5.84 -27.76
N LEU A 335 -4.10 4.97 -27.01
CA LEU A 335 -3.80 3.55 -27.03
C LEU A 335 -4.10 2.90 -28.39
N SER A 336 -5.14 3.34 -29.10
CA SER A 336 -5.50 2.85 -30.44
C SER A 336 -4.43 3.11 -31.51
N GLU A 337 -3.45 3.97 -31.26
CA GLU A 337 -2.30 4.14 -32.17
C GLU A 337 -1.17 3.15 -31.90
N LEU A 338 -1.17 2.56 -30.72
CA LEU A 338 -0.11 1.68 -30.25
C LEU A 338 -0.51 0.21 -30.29
N THR A 339 -1.80 -0.07 -30.49
CA THR A 339 -2.37 -1.42 -30.52
C THR A 339 -3.42 -1.57 -31.62
N ASP A 340 -3.43 -2.74 -32.27
CA ASP A 340 -4.48 -3.12 -33.23
C ASP A 340 -5.75 -3.63 -32.53
N THR A 341 -5.72 -3.79 -31.20
CA THR A 341 -6.88 -4.24 -30.41
C THR A 341 -7.98 -3.18 -30.42
N ASP A 342 -9.20 -3.57 -30.76
CA ASP A 342 -10.35 -2.67 -30.69
C ASP A 342 -10.71 -2.30 -29.23
N LEU A 343 -10.50 -1.02 -28.91
CA LEU A 343 -10.74 -0.40 -27.60
C LEU A 343 -12.12 0.28 -27.49
N SER A 344 -12.99 0.12 -28.49
CA SER A 344 -14.34 0.68 -28.46
C SER A 344 -15.14 0.14 -27.27
N PRO A 345 -16.07 0.93 -26.68
CA PRO A 345 -16.86 0.50 -25.54
C PRO A 345 -17.62 -0.81 -25.75
N LYS A 346 -17.98 -1.13 -27.00
CA LYS A 346 -18.66 -2.36 -27.38
C LYS A 346 -17.75 -3.58 -27.23
N ASN A 347 -16.50 -3.47 -27.66
CA ASN A 347 -15.58 -4.59 -27.71
C ASN A 347 -14.70 -4.67 -26.46
N PHE A 348 -14.40 -3.55 -25.80
CA PHE A 348 -13.65 -3.51 -24.55
C PHE A 348 -14.42 -2.71 -23.47
N PRO A 349 -15.55 -3.25 -22.97
CA PRO A 349 -16.41 -2.56 -22.02
C PRO A 349 -15.73 -2.37 -20.66
N PHE A 350 -16.28 -1.47 -19.85
CA PHE A 350 -15.84 -1.26 -18.47
C PHE A 350 -15.95 -2.55 -17.65
N PHE A 351 -15.08 -2.75 -16.66
CA PHE A 351 -14.98 -4.00 -15.88
C PHE A 351 -14.64 -5.23 -16.72
N THR A 352 -13.83 -5.07 -17.75
CA THR A 352 -13.22 -6.21 -18.47
C THR A 352 -11.72 -6.02 -18.62
N PHE A 353 -11.02 -7.10 -18.91
CA PHE A 353 -9.61 -7.10 -19.26
C PHE A 353 -9.42 -7.73 -20.65
N LYS A 354 -8.32 -7.34 -21.31
CA LYS A 354 -7.84 -7.94 -22.55
C LYS A 354 -6.32 -7.99 -22.54
N MET A 355 -5.77 -8.82 -23.43
CA MET A 355 -4.36 -8.80 -23.76
C MET A 355 -4.18 -7.83 -24.93
N LEU A 356 -3.27 -6.88 -24.79
CA LEU A 356 -2.95 -5.88 -25.80
C LEU A 356 -1.48 -6.03 -26.20
N ASP A 357 -1.19 -5.70 -27.44
CA ASP A 357 0.18 -5.54 -27.92
C ASP A 357 0.47 -4.04 -28.00
N VAL A 358 1.61 -3.61 -27.45
CA VAL A 358 2.06 -2.21 -27.46
C VAL A 358 3.49 -2.15 -27.98
N GLY A 359 3.64 -1.73 -29.24
CA GLY A 359 4.91 -1.77 -29.95
C GLY A 359 5.44 -3.21 -30.08
N LEU A 360 6.61 -3.51 -29.50
CA LEU A 360 7.22 -4.84 -29.52
C LEU A 360 6.83 -5.72 -28.33
N ALA A 361 6.06 -5.19 -27.39
CA ALA A 361 5.63 -5.88 -26.20
C ALA A 361 4.26 -6.52 -26.43
N ASN A 362 4.25 -7.85 -26.54
CA ASN A 362 3.03 -8.60 -26.81
C ASN A 362 2.39 -9.12 -25.53
N GLY A 363 1.07 -9.25 -25.53
CA GLY A 363 0.34 -9.89 -24.45
C GLY A 363 0.40 -9.12 -23.12
N ILE A 364 0.26 -7.80 -23.17
CA ILE A 364 0.14 -6.97 -21.97
C ILE A 364 -1.27 -7.12 -21.40
N ARG A 365 -1.38 -7.61 -20.16
CA ARG A 365 -2.65 -7.71 -19.44
C ARG A 365 -3.17 -6.29 -19.18
N THR A 366 -4.22 -5.88 -19.85
CA THR A 366 -4.79 -4.53 -19.73
C THR A 366 -6.19 -4.60 -19.16
N MET A 367 -6.44 -3.85 -18.09
CA MET A 367 -7.72 -3.79 -17.40
C MET A 367 -8.42 -2.46 -17.69
N ASN A 368 -9.68 -2.51 -18.14
CA ASN A 368 -10.55 -1.33 -18.25
C ASN A 368 -11.23 -1.07 -16.90
N LEU A 369 -10.41 -0.68 -15.92
CA LEU A 369 -10.81 -0.33 -14.58
C LEU A 369 -9.72 0.55 -13.95
N THR A 370 -10.10 1.73 -13.47
CA THR A 370 -9.19 2.65 -12.76
C THR A 370 -9.79 3.00 -11.40
N HIS A 371 -8.91 3.31 -10.44
CA HIS A 371 -9.36 3.76 -9.11
C HIS A 371 -9.59 5.29 -9.07
N THR A 372 -9.75 5.95 -10.21
CA THR A 372 -9.94 7.41 -10.29
C THR A 372 -11.33 7.81 -10.81
N GLY A 373 -12.04 6.87 -11.44
CA GLY A 373 -13.33 7.11 -12.09
C GLY A 373 -13.24 7.94 -13.37
N GLU A 374 -12.03 8.15 -13.89
CA GLU A 374 -11.82 8.60 -15.26
C GLU A 374 -11.88 7.42 -16.21
N LEU A 375 -12.18 7.71 -17.48
CA LEU A 375 -11.87 6.77 -18.56
C LEU A 375 -10.38 6.41 -18.47
N GLY A 376 -10.07 5.13 -18.48
CA GLY A 376 -8.67 4.74 -18.44
C GLY A 376 -8.48 3.23 -18.39
N TYR A 377 -7.22 2.84 -18.54
CA TYR A 377 -6.78 1.46 -18.52
C TYR A 377 -5.57 1.31 -17.61
N VAL A 378 -5.47 0.17 -16.93
CA VAL A 378 -4.27 -0.21 -16.19
C VAL A 378 -3.59 -1.34 -16.96
N LEU A 379 -2.38 -1.06 -17.43
CA LEU A 379 -1.55 -2.01 -18.18
C LEU A 379 -0.61 -2.69 -17.18
N TYR A 380 -0.73 -4.00 -17.03
CA TYR A 380 0.17 -4.86 -16.26
C TYR A 380 1.20 -5.47 -17.21
N ILE A 381 2.38 -4.88 -17.20
CA ILE A 381 3.45 -5.08 -18.15
C ILE A 381 4.54 -5.93 -17.49
N PRO A 382 4.94 -7.08 -18.08
CA PRO A 382 6.12 -7.80 -17.62
C PRO A 382 7.34 -6.86 -17.59
N ASN A 383 8.13 -6.91 -16.52
CA ASN A 383 9.18 -5.92 -16.26
C ASN A 383 10.19 -5.77 -17.41
N GLU A 384 10.48 -6.84 -18.13
CA GLU A 384 11.37 -6.85 -19.30
C GLU A 384 10.91 -5.92 -20.44
N PHE A 385 9.61 -5.62 -20.50
CA PHE A 385 9.01 -4.74 -21.51
C PHE A 385 8.62 -3.35 -20.97
N ALA A 386 8.74 -3.13 -19.66
CA ALA A 386 8.23 -1.93 -19.00
C ALA A 386 8.76 -0.63 -19.61
N LEU A 387 10.09 -0.54 -19.83
CA LEU A 387 10.73 0.66 -20.39
C LEU A 387 10.30 0.95 -21.82
N HIS A 388 10.18 -0.11 -22.65
CA HIS A 388 9.72 0.00 -24.03
C HIS A 388 8.28 0.53 -24.09
N VAL A 389 7.38 -0.07 -23.30
CA VAL A 389 5.96 0.30 -23.27
C VAL A 389 5.79 1.72 -22.74
N TYR A 390 6.46 2.05 -21.63
CA TYR A 390 6.45 3.41 -21.07
C TYR A 390 6.92 4.45 -22.09
N SER A 391 8.06 4.22 -22.75
CA SER A 391 8.60 5.18 -23.73
C SER A 391 7.66 5.36 -24.92
N SER A 392 7.07 4.28 -25.42
CA SER A 392 6.08 4.31 -26.50
C SER A 392 4.83 5.12 -26.14
N LEU A 393 4.34 4.94 -24.91
CA LEU A 393 3.20 5.68 -24.37
C LEU A 393 3.47 7.18 -24.24
N ILE A 394 4.64 7.54 -23.70
CA ILE A 394 5.03 8.95 -23.55
C ILE A 394 5.16 9.61 -24.92
N GLN A 395 5.89 8.98 -25.85
CA GLN A 395 6.12 9.53 -27.18
C GLN A 395 4.80 9.73 -27.96
N ALA A 396 3.93 8.72 -28.02
CA ALA A 396 2.64 8.86 -28.69
C ALA A 396 1.68 9.81 -27.95
N GLY A 397 1.86 9.93 -26.62
CA GLY A 397 1.05 10.78 -25.75
C GLY A 397 1.36 12.27 -25.84
N GLU A 398 2.51 12.68 -26.38
CA GLU A 398 2.92 14.09 -26.47
C GLU A 398 1.86 14.96 -27.17
N LYS A 399 1.30 14.49 -28.29
CA LYS A 399 0.24 15.20 -29.02
C LYS A 399 -1.08 15.34 -28.26
N TYR A 400 -1.29 14.50 -27.24
CA TYR A 400 -2.46 14.55 -26.37
C TYR A 400 -2.18 15.29 -25.06
N GLY A 401 -1.00 15.88 -24.91
CA GLY A 401 -0.60 16.57 -23.69
C GLY A 401 -0.52 15.62 -22.50
N ILE A 402 0.03 14.42 -22.70
CA ILE A 402 0.24 13.45 -21.63
C ILE A 402 1.09 14.06 -20.51
N LYS A 403 0.66 13.85 -19.26
CA LYS A 403 1.42 14.27 -18.08
C LYS A 403 1.45 13.16 -17.04
N HIS A 404 2.55 13.07 -16.31
CA HIS A 404 2.61 12.25 -15.11
C HIS A 404 1.64 12.78 -14.06
N ALA A 405 0.93 11.87 -13.41
CA ALA A 405 0.07 12.14 -12.29
C ALA A 405 0.51 11.29 -11.09
N GLY A 406 0.76 11.95 -9.96
CA GLY A 406 1.20 11.31 -8.73
C GLY A 406 0.06 10.75 -7.88
N TYR A 407 0.44 10.17 -6.75
CA TYR A 407 -0.51 9.60 -5.78
C TYR A 407 -1.51 10.62 -5.24
N TYR A 408 -1.10 11.87 -4.99
CA TYR A 408 -2.01 12.90 -4.48
C TYR A 408 -3.08 13.30 -5.49
N ALA A 409 -2.74 13.38 -6.78
CA ALA A 409 -3.71 13.66 -7.84
C ALA A 409 -4.70 12.50 -8.01
N THR A 410 -4.22 11.26 -8.04
CA THR A 410 -5.08 10.07 -8.12
C THR A 410 -5.95 9.90 -6.86
N ARG A 411 -5.44 10.26 -5.68
CA ARG A 411 -6.22 10.34 -4.44
C ARG A 411 -7.31 11.43 -4.53
N ALA A 412 -7.02 12.60 -5.08
CA ALA A 412 -8.05 13.65 -5.24
C ALA A 412 -9.19 13.17 -6.17
N LEU A 413 -8.86 12.53 -7.29
CA LEU A 413 -9.84 11.96 -8.22
C LEU A 413 -10.74 10.91 -7.54
N ARG A 414 -10.14 9.96 -6.80
CA ARG A 414 -10.90 8.89 -6.13
C ARG A 414 -11.79 9.41 -5.01
N VAL A 415 -11.34 10.44 -4.28
CA VAL A 415 -12.11 11.09 -3.23
C VAL A 415 -13.36 11.76 -3.80
N GLU A 416 -13.24 12.50 -4.91
CA GLU A 416 -14.41 13.11 -5.55
C GLU A 416 -15.44 12.10 -6.06
N LYS A 417 -14.98 10.90 -6.48
CA LYS A 417 -15.86 9.80 -6.89
C LYS A 417 -16.40 8.97 -5.71
N PHE A 418 -16.07 9.36 -4.48
CA PHE A 418 -16.46 8.67 -3.25
C PHE A 418 -16.01 7.20 -3.21
N TYR A 419 -14.83 6.92 -3.78
CA TYR A 419 -14.20 5.61 -3.71
C TYR A 419 -13.46 5.47 -2.39
N ALA A 420 -13.93 4.52 -1.56
CA ALA A 420 -13.31 4.14 -0.31
C ALA A 420 -12.01 3.37 -0.57
N PHE A 421 -11.04 3.56 0.29
CA PHE A 421 -9.75 2.89 0.24
C PHE A 421 -9.55 2.05 1.50
N TRP A 422 -9.22 0.78 1.34
CA TRP A 422 -8.96 -0.11 2.47
C TRP A 422 -7.73 0.35 3.25
N GLY A 423 -7.78 0.23 4.59
CA GLY A 423 -6.81 0.75 5.54
C GLY A 423 -6.93 2.25 5.83
N GLN A 424 -7.87 2.95 5.17
CA GLN A 424 -8.26 4.33 5.50
C GLN A 424 -9.75 4.41 5.80
N ASP A 425 -10.57 4.01 4.83
CA ASP A 425 -12.04 4.07 4.87
C ASP A 425 -12.68 2.71 5.16
N LEU A 426 -12.00 1.62 4.81
CA LEU A 426 -12.46 0.24 5.06
C LEU A 426 -11.45 -0.49 5.94
N ASP A 427 -11.95 -1.30 6.86
CA ASP A 427 -11.17 -2.14 7.76
C ASP A 427 -11.95 -3.42 8.10
N THR A 428 -11.39 -4.22 9.00
CA THR A 428 -11.98 -5.49 9.47
C THR A 428 -13.28 -5.32 10.27
N ARG A 429 -13.69 -4.09 10.58
CA ARG A 429 -14.91 -3.78 11.37
C ARG A 429 -15.95 -3.06 10.54
N THR A 430 -15.58 -2.54 9.39
CA THR A 430 -16.44 -1.77 8.50
C THR A 430 -17.13 -2.72 7.53
N THR A 431 -18.45 -2.63 7.43
CA THR A 431 -19.22 -3.55 6.58
C THR A 431 -19.64 -2.92 5.24
N PRO A 432 -19.91 -3.73 4.20
CA PRO A 432 -20.50 -3.24 2.95
C PRO A 432 -21.79 -2.43 3.14
N LEU A 433 -22.60 -2.72 4.17
CA LEU A 433 -23.83 -1.99 4.45
C LEU A 433 -23.54 -0.59 5.01
N GLU A 434 -22.61 -0.48 5.97
CA GLU A 434 -22.18 0.81 6.54
C GLU A 434 -21.56 1.71 5.46
N CYS A 435 -20.90 1.12 4.47
CA CYS A 435 -20.24 1.83 3.39
C CYS A 435 -21.11 2.13 2.17
N GLY A 436 -22.40 1.78 2.16
CA GLY A 436 -23.27 1.96 0.99
C GLY A 436 -22.84 1.14 -0.23
N ARG A 437 -22.16 0.01 -0.01
CA ARG A 437 -21.55 -0.86 -1.04
C ARG A 437 -22.24 -2.22 -1.17
N VAL A 438 -23.46 -2.34 -0.64
CA VAL A 438 -24.28 -3.57 -0.66
C VAL A 438 -24.48 -4.13 -2.06
N TRP A 439 -24.54 -3.28 -3.08
CA TRP A 439 -24.69 -3.70 -4.49
C TRP A 439 -23.53 -4.56 -5.01
N ARG A 440 -22.38 -4.56 -4.33
CA ARG A 440 -21.21 -5.41 -4.60
C ARG A 440 -21.29 -6.77 -3.90
N VAL A 441 -22.27 -6.98 -3.02
CA VAL A 441 -22.48 -8.23 -2.28
C VAL A 441 -23.60 -9.02 -2.93
N LYS A 442 -23.33 -10.28 -3.26
CA LYS A 442 -24.30 -11.21 -3.84
C LYS A 442 -24.73 -12.21 -2.78
N PHE A 443 -25.85 -11.91 -2.11
CA PHE A 443 -26.42 -12.76 -1.05
C PHE A 443 -27.03 -14.06 -1.57
N ASP A 444 -27.48 -14.05 -2.84
CA ASP A 444 -28.23 -15.15 -3.46
C ASP A 444 -27.32 -16.04 -4.34
N LYS A 445 -26.05 -16.17 -3.97
CA LYS A 445 -25.13 -17.12 -4.63
C LYS A 445 -25.43 -18.54 -4.16
N LYS A 446 -25.03 -19.52 -4.98
CA LYS A 446 -25.14 -20.95 -4.68
C LYS A 446 -24.33 -21.38 -3.44
N VAL A 447 -23.31 -20.60 -3.08
CA VAL A 447 -22.39 -20.86 -1.97
C VAL A 447 -22.48 -19.72 -0.99
N ASP A 448 -22.65 -20.05 0.29
CA ASP A 448 -22.60 -19.08 1.38
C ASP A 448 -21.15 -18.63 1.61
N PHE A 449 -20.88 -17.35 1.37
CA PHE A 449 -19.56 -16.78 1.57
C PHE A 449 -19.32 -16.39 3.04
N ILE A 450 -18.05 -16.26 3.44
CA ILE A 450 -17.68 -15.88 4.80
C ILE A 450 -18.27 -14.51 5.16
N GLY A 451 -19.00 -14.43 6.28
CA GLY A 451 -19.62 -13.19 6.77
C GLY A 451 -21.02 -12.90 6.20
N ARG A 452 -21.56 -13.76 5.33
CA ARG A 452 -22.91 -13.62 4.76
C ARG A 452 -23.99 -13.45 5.84
N ASP A 453 -24.00 -14.31 6.84
CA ASP A 453 -25.05 -14.32 7.88
C ASP A 453 -25.01 -13.06 8.74
N ALA A 454 -23.82 -12.55 9.05
CA ALA A 454 -23.67 -11.29 9.78
C ALA A 454 -24.21 -10.11 8.95
N LEU A 455 -23.94 -10.08 7.65
CA LEU A 455 -24.46 -9.04 6.75
C LEU A 455 -25.97 -9.14 6.55
N LEU A 456 -26.55 -10.35 6.52
CA LEU A 456 -28.01 -10.54 6.47
C LEU A 456 -28.67 -10.07 7.77
N THR A 457 -28.10 -10.42 8.91
CA THR A 457 -28.57 -9.94 10.23
C THR A 457 -28.52 -8.42 10.30
N GLN A 458 -27.40 -7.81 9.88
CA GLN A 458 -27.26 -6.35 9.84
C GLN A 458 -28.26 -5.69 8.87
N ARG A 459 -28.64 -6.37 7.78
CA ARG A 459 -29.67 -5.88 6.85
C ARG A 459 -31.04 -5.80 7.51
N GLU A 460 -31.35 -6.72 8.40
CA GLU A 460 -32.62 -6.76 9.14
C GLU A 460 -32.62 -5.75 10.30
N GLU A 461 -31.53 -5.66 11.06
CA GLU A 461 -31.41 -4.75 12.21
C GLU A 461 -31.17 -3.29 11.82
N GLY A 462 -30.59 -3.05 10.64
CA GLY A 462 -30.14 -1.74 10.18
C GLY A 462 -28.73 -1.36 10.66
N VAL A 463 -28.15 -0.34 10.03
CA VAL A 463 -26.80 0.16 10.36
C VAL A 463 -26.82 1.22 11.45
N LYS A 464 -25.84 1.17 12.37
CA LYS A 464 -25.69 2.14 13.47
C LYS A 464 -24.77 3.32 13.12
N ARG A 465 -23.97 3.18 12.07
CA ARG A 465 -23.07 4.19 11.50
C ARG A 465 -23.05 4.07 9.98
N MET A 466 -22.71 5.14 9.29
CA MET A 466 -22.59 5.16 7.84
C MET A 466 -21.35 5.95 7.41
N TYR A 467 -20.68 5.46 6.37
CA TYR A 467 -19.67 6.19 5.63
C TYR A 467 -20.36 7.24 4.75
N ILE A 468 -20.01 8.50 4.92
CA ILE A 468 -20.64 9.63 4.23
C ILE A 468 -19.58 10.51 3.57
N GLN A 469 -19.98 11.35 2.62
CA GLN A 469 -19.10 12.38 2.08
C GLN A 469 -19.57 13.74 2.58
N LEU A 470 -18.64 14.54 3.09
CA LEU A 470 -18.87 15.89 3.58
C LEU A 470 -18.09 16.89 2.73
N ILE A 471 -18.76 17.98 2.35
CA ILE A 471 -18.15 19.12 1.69
C ILE A 471 -18.12 20.26 2.70
N LEU A 472 -16.96 20.87 2.91
CA LEU A 472 -16.84 22.04 3.79
C LEU A 472 -17.26 23.27 2.99
N ASN A 473 -18.28 23.98 3.49
CA ASN A 473 -18.80 25.17 2.82
C ASN A 473 -18.01 26.44 3.15
N ASP A 474 -17.65 26.62 4.42
CA ASP A 474 -16.99 27.83 4.92
C ASP A 474 -15.53 27.53 5.26
N HIS A 475 -14.80 26.97 4.30
CA HIS A 475 -13.36 26.67 4.44
C HIS A 475 -12.60 27.33 3.29
N CYS A 476 -11.69 28.24 3.66
CA CYS A 476 -10.75 28.87 2.75
C CYS A 476 -9.42 28.11 2.80
N HIS A 477 -9.15 27.31 1.77
CA HIS A 477 -7.94 26.48 1.72
C HIS A 477 -6.61 27.26 1.73
N GLU A 478 -6.62 28.57 1.50
CA GLU A 478 -5.43 29.44 1.58
C GLU A 478 -5.10 29.90 3.01
N THR A 479 -6.12 30.11 3.85
CA THR A 479 -5.95 30.71 5.18
C THR A 479 -6.22 29.74 6.32
N ASP A 480 -7.13 28.80 6.11
CA ASP A 480 -7.59 27.90 7.15
C ASP A 480 -6.67 26.68 7.26
N LEU A 481 -6.72 26.01 8.41
CA LEU A 481 -6.02 24.75 8.60
C LEU A 481 -6.51 23.70 7.60
N TRP A 482 -5.55 22.98 7.02
CA TRP A 482 -5.82 21.93 6.07
C TRP A 482 -6.23 20.65 6.79
N PRO A 483 -7.32 20.00 6.36
CA PRO A 483 -7.69 18.71 6.93
C PRO A 483 -6.85 17.55 6.39
N TRP A 484 -6.27 16.77 7.29
CA TRP A 484 -5.35 15.67 7.01
C TRP A 484 -5.95 14.27 7.24
N GLY A 485 -7.09 14.19 7.92
CA GLY A 485 -7.72 12.92 8.36
C GLY A 485 -7.54 12.70 9.86
N GLY A 486 -8.45 11.93 10.44
CA GLY A 486 -8.50 11.68 11.89
C GLY A 486 -9.19 12.80 12.69
N GLU A 487 -9.69 13.86 12.05
CA GLU A 487 -10.36 14.93 12.78
C GLU A 487 -11.75 14.49 13.28
N PRO A 488 -12.14 14.86 14.51
CA PRO A 488 -13.44 14.54 15.05
C PRO A 488 -14.57 15.31 14.35
N ILE A 489 -15.70 14.64 14.16
CA ILE A 489 -16.92 15.21 13.60
C ILE A 489 -17.92 15.40 14.74
N TYR A 490 -18.42 16.62 14.87
CA TYR A 490 -19.42 17.00 15.86
C TYR A 490 -20.76 17.35 15.21
N ARG A 491 -21.85 16.90 15.82
CA ARG A 491 -23.21 17.31 15.48
C ARG A 491 -23.88 17.82 16.76
N ASN A 492 -24.31 19.08 16.75
CA ASN A 492 -24.93 19.74 17.90
C ASN A 492 -24.08 19.63 19.18
N GLY A 493 -22.77 19.86 19.06
CA GLY A 493 -21.80 19.78 20.17
C GLY A 493 -21.46 18.37 20.65
N LYS A 494 -22.04 17.31 20.08
CA LYS A 494 -21.74 15.91 20.43
C LYS A 494 -20.85 15.28 19.38
N TYR A 495 -19.84 14.53 19.82
CA TYR A 495 -19.01 13.70 18.95
C TYR A 495 -19.87 12.62 18.29
N VAL A 496 -19.78 12.50 16.97
CA VAL A 496 -20.58 11.54 16.18
C VAL A 496 -19.75 10.70 15.22
N GLY A 497 -18.45 10.96 15.10
CA GLY A 497 -17.57 10.21 14.21
C GLY A 497 -16.25 10.93 13.99
N MET A 498 -15.46 10.41 13.05
CA MET A 498 -14.13 10.89 12.72
C MET A 498 -13.95 10.86 11.21
N CYS A 499 -13.22 11.82 10.67
CA CYS A 499 -12.87 11.84 9.24
C CYS A 499 -11.86 10.73 8.97
N THR A 500 -12.10 9.91 7.94
CA THR A 500 -11.14 8.88 7.51
C THR A 500 -10.22 9.43 6.44
N THR A 501 -10.79 9.81 5.30
CA THR A 501 -10.08 10.39 4.17
C THR A 501 -10.44 11.87 4.03
N THR A 502 -9.41 12.69 3.79
CA THR A 502 -9.57 14.07 3.35
C THR A 502 -8.91 14.31 2.00
N GLY A 503 -9.40 15.31 1.27
CA GLY A 503 -8.81 15.79 0.03
C GLY A 503 -9.46 17.09 -0.42
N TYR A 504 -8.86 17.75 -1.39
CA TYR A 504 -9.48 18.90 -2.04
C TYR A 504 -10.15 18.44 -3.34
N GLY A 505 -11.44 18.69 -3.47
CA GLY A 505 -12.18 18.44 -4.70
C GLY A 505 -11.93 19.58 -5.67
N PHE A 506 -10.98 19.41 -6.59
CA PHE A 506 -10.62 20.43 -7.58
C PHE A 506 -11.78 20.78 -8.52
N THR A 507 -12.69 19.83 -8.82
CA THR A 507 -13.93 20.12 -9.56
C THR A 507 -14.89 20.95 -8.71
N PHE A 508 -15.04 20.61 -7.43
CA PHE A 508 -15.94 21.33 -6.52
C PHE A 508 -15.38 22.67 -6.03
N LYS A 509 -14.07 22.87 -6.15
CA LYS A 509 -13.29 23.96 -5.55
C LYS A 509 -13.54 24.09 -4.05
N LYS A 510 -13.63 22.94 -3.37
CA LYS A 510 -13.94 22.83 -1.94
C LYS A 510 -13.19 21.68 -1.31
N GLN A 511 -12.95 21.77 0.00
CA GLN A 511 -12.43 20.66 0.78
C GLN A 511 -13.50 19.57 0.93
N VAL A 512 -13.11 18.34 0.65
CA VAL A 512 -13.94 17.14 0.74
C VAL A 512 -13.36 16.24 1.83
N LYS A 513 -14.24 15.69 2.66
CA LYS A 513 -13.90 14.69 3.68
C LYS A 513 -14.89 13.53 3.59
N SER A 514 -14.48 12.37 4.09
CA SER A 514 -15.35 11.22 4.25
C SER A 514 -15.26 10.62 5.64
#